data_AF-A0A7S4MGY6-F1
#
_entry.id   AF-A0A7S4MGY6-F1
#
_cell.length_a   1.000
_cell.length_b   1.000
_cell.length_c   1.000
_cell.angle_alpha   90.00
_cell.angle_beta   90.00
_cell.angle_gamma   90.00
#
_symmetry.space_group_name_H-M   'P 1'
#
loop_
_entity.id
_entity.type
_entity.pdbx_description
1 polymer ?
#
loop_
_entity_poly.entity_id
_entity_poly.type
_entity_poly.pdbx_seq_one_letter_code
_entity_poly.pdbx_strand_id
1 'polypeptide(L)'
;GVYGLAVAHFIIFGMELSRASLHLVEQKAVSVESSPEGNVHVAVKNSPFSIQLGLVSDGAFMAVDLRQFTFDVSLVYKQPGPEKEVDYINVKPIESKQKFNEPTGDRVTLDCKISVLTSQHEDTLFLVKVVANVPQTPFHFSLYSEPIKVVSKTIQVKKQTKTRVTSESILQKSQEIEQLQAQVTGVLSMITQKQTGEAAPTSSAHNQGLWTSRPTSSSTAAPFQAPPAPAIQQNSGLATLASGALYPDEDNFDNSLQRFITCYRTLSSSEKVTRVEVLRSQFSKADNDLLELFLAQIQQYIREHSCSCRPCPYEPQTQDRYDLEYMLDNGLDQSLDSLFASPP
;
A
#
# COMPACT_ATOMS: atom_id res chain seq x y z
N GLY A 1 30.41 -31.54 -16.71
CA GLY A 1 29.30 -31.55 -15.74
C GLY A 1 29.17 -30.20 -15.06
N VAL A 2 30.04 -29.91 -14.07
CA VAL A 2 29.90 -28.74 -13.18
C VAL A 2 30.11 -27.38 -13.88
N TYR A 3 31.04 -27.29 -14.83
CA TYR A 3 31.29 -26.05 -15.59
C TYR A 3 30.12 -25.62 -16.49
N GLY A 4 29.29 -26.57 -16.97
CA GLY A 4 28.15 -26.23 -17.83
C GLY A 4 27.00 -25.57 -17.08
N LEU A 5 26.76 -26.00 -15.83
CA LEU A 5 25.70 -25.44 -14.99
C LEU A 5 26.02 -24.01 -14.53
N ALA A 6 27.29 -23.72 -14.20
CA ALA A 6 27.71 -22.37 -13.83
C ALA A 6 27.56 -21.37 -14.99
N VAL A 7 27.89 -21.78 -16.21
CA VAL A 7 27.74 -20.94 -17.41
C VAL A 7 26.26 -20.70 -17.74
N ALA A 8 25.41 -21.73 -17.65
CA ALA A 8 23.97 -21.57 -17.89
C ALA A 8 23.32 -20.62 -16.86
N HIS A 9 23.67 -20.75 -15.58
CA HIS A 9 23.16 -19.84 -14.54
C HIS A 9 23.62 -18.40 -14.77
N PHE A 10 24.85 -18.20 -15.23
CA PHE A 10 25.38 -16.87 -15.56
C PHE A 10 24.65 -16.23 -16.75
N ILE A 11 24.33 -17.01 -17.78
CA ILE A 11 23.60 -16.51 -18.96
C ILE A 11 22.16 -16.13 -18.58
N ILE A 12 21.45 -16.98 -17.83
CA ILE A 12 20.07 -16.71 -17.42
C ILE A 12 20.02 -15.48 -16.51
N PHE A 13 20.90 -15.40 -15.51
CA PHE A 13 20.99 -14.25 -14.61
C PHE A 13 21.36 -12.96 -15.37
N GLY A 14 22.27 -13.03 -16.34
CA GLY A 14 22.62 -11.91 -17.20
C GLY A 14 21.46 -11.42 -18.08
N MET A 15 20.62 -12.32 -18.59
CA MET A 15 19.43 -11.96 -19.37
C MET A 15 18.37 -11.25 -18.53
N GLU A 16 18.14 -11.71 -17.30
CA GLU A 16 17.16 -11.08 -16.41
C GLU A 16 17.61 -9.66 -15.97
N LEU A 17 18.90 -9.50 -15.66
CA LEU A 17 19.48 -8.20 -15.34
C LEU A 17 19.44 -7.20 -16.50
N SER A 18 19.40 -7.68 -17.75
CA SER A 18 19.35 -6.79 -18.92
C SER A 18 18.05 -5.99 -19.04
N ARG A 19 16.98 -6.44 -18.37
CA ARG A 19 15.68 -5.76 -18.30
C ARG A 19 15.43 -5.07 -16.97
N ALA A 20 16.26 -5.34 -15.98
CA ALA A 20 16.16 -4.71 -14.67
C ALA A 20 16.56 -3.23 -14.76
N SER A 21 16.01 -2.43 -13.87
CA SER A 21 16.40 -1.03 -13.66
C SER A 21 16.49 -0.74 -12.17
N LEU A 22 17.43 0.13 -11.79
CA LEU A 22 17.57 0.57 -10.42
C LEU A 22 16.52 1.64 -10.14
N HIS A 23 15.71 1.45 -9.10
CA HIS A 23 14.62 2.34 -8.75
C HIS A 23 14.80 2.92 -7.35
N LEU A 24 14.38 4.18 -7.19
CA LEU A 24 14.31 4.85 -5.90
C LEU A 24 13.08 4.34 -5.14
N VAL A 25 13.30 3.67 -4.01
CA VAL A 25 12.20 3.16 -3.17
C VAL A 25 11.76 4.22 -2.17
N GLU A 26 12.72 4.86 -1.51
CA GLU A 26 12.45 5.85 -0.48
C GLU A 26 13.61 6.83 -0.36
N GLN A 27 13.31 8.10 -0.09
CA GLN A 27 14.29 9.12 0.24
C GLN A 27 13.91 9.81 1.54
N LYS A 28 14.71 9.61 2.59
CA LYS A 28 14.51 10.19 3.92
C LYS A 28 15.49 11.33 4.15
N ALA A 29 14.96 12.55 4.21
CA ALA A 29 15.71 13.77 4.51
C ALA A 29 15.21 14.46 5.80
N VAL A 30 15.77 15.62 6.14
CA VAL A 30 15.39 16.35 7.37
C VAL A 30 14.00 16.96 7.25
N SER A 31 13.68 17.50 6.08
CA SER A 31 12.34 17.95 5.72
C SER A 31 12.13 17.82 4.22
N VAL A 32 10.87 17.82 3.80
CA VAL A 32 10.48 17.84 2.39
C VAL A 32 9.70 19.13 2.15
N GLU A 33 10.17 19.94 1.20
CA GLU A 33 9.54 21.18 0.78
C GLU A 33 8.86 20.96 -0.58
N SER A 34 7.59 21.33 -0.70
CA SER A 34 6.89 21.26 -1.98
C SER A 34 7.26 22.48 -2.84
N SER A 35 7.82 22.24 -4.01
CA SER A 35 8.18 23.25 -5.01
C SER A 35 7.33 23.05 -6.27
N PRO A 36 7.13 24.08 -7.11
CA PRO A 36 6.43 23.92 -8.39
C PRO A 36 7.03 22.84 -9.30
N GLU A 37 8.32 22.54 -9.13
CA GLU A 37 9.04 21.50 -9.89
C GLU A 37 8.99 20.11 -9.22
N GLY A 38 8.22 19.94 -8.15
CA GLY A 38 8.13 18.71 -7.37
C GLY A 38 8.67 18.84 -5.95
N ASN A 39 8.78 17.71 -5.26
CA ASN A 39 9.26 17.66 -3.89
C ASN A 39 10.78 17.88 -3.83
N VAL A 40 11.21 18.76 -2.93
CA VAL A 40 12.61 19.08 -2.68
C VAL A 40 12.97 18.62 -1.28
N HIS A 41 13.96 17.74 -1.19
CA HIS A 41 14.45 17.19 0.07
C HIS A 41 15.50 18.10 0.69
N VAL A 42 15.28 18.52 1.92
CA VAL A 42 16.22 19.36 2.64
C VAL A 42 17.18 18.48 3.44
N ALA A 43 18.46 18.52 3.07
CA ALA A 43 19.53 17.84 3.79
C ALA A 43 20.39 18.85 4.56
N VAL A 44 20.81 18.51 5.77
CA VAL A 44 21.71 19.38 6.55
C VAL A 44 23.15 18.96 6.25
N LYS A 45 24.02 19.95 6.01
CA LYS A 45 25.46 19.74 5.80
C LYS A 45 26.03 18.90 6.94
N ASN A 46 26.84 17.90 6.60
CA ASN A 46 27.43 16.94 7.52
C ASN A 46 26.42 16.10 8.33
N SER A 47 25.12 16.17 8.04
CA SER A 47 24.11 15.29 8.62
C SER A 47 23.85 14.13 7.66
N PRO A 48 23.76 12.89 8.16
CA PRO A 48 23.35 11.77 7.32
C PRO A 48 21.87 11.92 6.91
N PHE A 49 21.56 11.48 5.70
CA PHE A 49 20.23 11.24 5.18
C PHE A 49 20.25 9.92 4.41
N SER A 50 19.10 9.29 4.20
CA SER A 50 19.06 7.90 3.70
C SER A 50 18.30 7.81 2.38
N ILE A 51 18.88 7.08 1.42
CA ILE A 51 18.26 6.74 0.14
C ILE A 51 18.12 5.22 0.07
N GLN A 52 16.90 4.70 -0.03
CA GLN A 52 16.64 3.27 -0.23
C GLN A 52 16.41 2.97 -1.71
N LEU A 53 17.09 1.94 -2.21
CA LEU A 53 17.06 1.50 -3.59
C LEU A 53 16.64 0.04 -3.69
N GLY A 54 16.06 -0.30 -4.83
CA GLY A 54 15.70 -1.67 -5.21
C GLY A 54 15.79 -1.86 -6.73
N LEU A 55 15.86 -3.11 -7.18
CA LEU A 55 15.77 -3.44 -8.60
C LEU A 55 14.33 -3.73 -8.99
N VAL A 56 13.90 -3.19 -10.13
CA VAL A 56 12.59 -3.43 -10.72
C VAL A 56 12.78 -4.01 -12.12
N SER A 57 12.08 -5.10 -12.42
CA SER A 57 11.96 -5.65 -13.78
C SER A 57 10.50 -5.88 -14.09
N ASP A 58 10.08 -5.50 -15.30
CA ASP A 58 8.70 -5.63 -15.78
C ASP A 58 7.64 -5.07 -14.79
N GLY A 59 7.98 -3.99 -14.09
CA GLY A 59 7.08 -3.30 -13.15
C GLY A 59 6.99 -3.92 -11.74
N ALA A 60 7.71 -5.00 -11.46
CA ALA A 60 7.75 -5.64 -10.14
C ALA A 60 9.16 -5.57 -9.52
N PHE A 61 9.23 -5.45 -8.20
CA PHE A 61 10.49 -5.52 -7.47
C PHE A 61 11.07 -6.93 -7.58
N MET A 62 12.35 -7.00 -7.95
CA MET A 62 13.07 -8.26 -8.06
C MET A 62 13.73 -8.62 -6.73
N ALA A 63 13.63 -9.89 -6.35
CA ALA A 63 14.34 -10.46 -5.20
C ALA A 63 15.79 -10.84 -5.58
N VAL A 64 16.60 -9.83 -5.95
CA VAL A 64 18.02 -10.01 -6.30
C VAL A 64 18.88 -9.54 -5.15
N ASP A 65 19.89 -10.32 -4.78
CA ASP A 65 20.83 -9.95 -3.72
C ASP A 65 21.75 -8.79 -4.17
N LEU A 66 21.43 -7.58 -3.69
CA LEU A 66 22.17 -6.36 -3.98
C LEU A 66 23.55 -6.31 -3.31
N ARG A 67 23.88 -7.25 -2.40
CA ARG A 67 25.22 -7.34 -1.79
C ARG A 67 26.31 -7.65 -2.81
N GLN A 68 25.93 -8.18 -3.97
CA GLN A 68 26.84 -8.47 -5.08
C GLN A 68 27.19 -7.21 -5.89
N PHE A 69 26.53 -6.10 -5.65
CA PHE A 69 26.69 -4.85 -6.38
C PHE A 69 27.62 -3.91 -5.63
N THR A 70 28.40 -3.15 -6.39
CA THR A 70 29.19 -2.03 -5.86
C THR A 70 28.49 -0.73 -6.22
N PHE A 71 28.11 0.06 -5.22
CA PHE A 71 27.42 1.33 -5.41
C PHE A 71 28.39 2.51 -5.33
N ASP A 72 28.59 3.18 -6.46
CA ASP A 72 29.31 4.44 -6.56
C ASP A 72 28.31 5.60 -6.49
N VAL A 73 28.60 6.58 -5.63
CA VAL A 73 27.71 7.70 -5.37
C VAL A 73 28.44 9.00 -5.70
N SER A 74 27.87 9.80 -6.60
CA SER A 74 28.35 11.14 -6.94
C SER A 74 27.25 12.19 -6.77
N LEU A 75 27.67 13.44 -6.54
CA LEU A 75 26.77 14.58 -6.36
C LEU A 75 26.80 15.42 -7.64
N VAL A 76 25.64 15.68 -8.23
CA VAL A 76 25.51 16.43 -9.49
C VAL A 76 24.58 17.64 -9.32
N TYR A 77 24.78 18.69 -10.13
CA TYR A 77 23.89 19.84 -10.14
C TYR A 77 22.58 19.54 -10.87
N LYS A 78 21.43 19.95 -10.30
CA LYS A 78 20.13 19.95 -11.00
C LYS A 78 20.08 21.17 -11.94
N GLN A 79 20.58 21.03 -13.16
CA GLN A 79 20.56 22.10 -14.16
C GLN A 79 20.11 21.55 -15.53
N PRO A 80 19.41 22.36 -16.35
CA PRO A 80 19.08 21.97 -17.72
C PRO A 80 20.36 22.02 -18.56
N GLY A 81 20.92 20.86 -18.88
CA GLY A 81 22.15 20.77 -19.67
C GLY A 81 22.94 19.50 -19.44
N PRO A 82 24.22 19.48 -19.87
CA PRO A 82 25.10 18.36 -19.59
C PRO A 82 25.26 18.18 -18.08
N GLU A 83 25.29 16.91 -17.68
CA GLU A 83 25.54 16.51 -16.30
C GLU A 83 26.87 17.11 -15.83
N LYS A 84 26.81 17.89 -14.75
CA LYS A 84 28.00 18.46 -14.12
C LYS A 84 28.08 17.94 -12.70
N GLU A 85 29.15 17.19 -12.42
CA GLU A 85 29.47 16.77 -11.05
C GLU A 85 29.95 17.97 -10.23
N VAL A 86 29.69 17.92 -8.92
CA VAL A 86 30.14 18.96 -7.99
C VAL A 86 31.65 18.85 -7.79
N ASP A 87 32.37 19.90 -8.21
CA ASP A 87 33.83 19.97 -8.11
C ASP A 87 34.30 19.97 -6.65
N TYR A 88 35.42 19.29 -6.38
CA TYR A 88 36.03 19.25 -5.06
C TYR A 88 37.57 19.24 -5.14
N ILE A 89 38.23 19.81 -4.12
CA ILE A 89 39.70 19.91 -4.08
C ILE A 89 40.29 18.77 -3.23
N ASN A 90 39.90 18.68 -1.95
CA ASN A 90 40.53 17.77 -1.00
C ASN A 90 39.56 16.73 -0.41
N VAL A 91 38.26 17.04 -0.37
CA VAL A 91 37.26 16.23 0.32
C VAL A 91 36.12 15.96 -0.65
N LYS A 92 35.77 14.69 -0.85
CA LYS A 92 34.65 14.31 -1.72
C LYS A 92 33.37 15.02 -1.25
N PRO A 93 32.53 15.52 -2.18
CA PRO A 93 31.35 16.31 -1.82
C PRO A 93 30.30 15.47 -1.08
N ILE A 94 30.26 14.17 -1.37
CA ILE A 94 29.35 13.20 -0.76
C ILE A 94 30.12 11.95 -0.30
N GLU A 95 29.79 11.48 0.90
CA GLU A 95 30.20 10.18 1.42
C GLU A 95 28.95 9.31 1.56
N SER A 96 29.04 8.02 1.24
CA SER A 96 27.93 7.08 1.39
C SER A 96 28.36 5.85 2.17
N LYS A 97 27.45 5.33 3.01
CA LYS A 97 27.58 4.04 3.68
C LYS A 97 26.43 3.15 3.25
N GLN A 98 26.75 1.94 2.79
CA GLN A 98 25.77 0.98 2.31
C GLN A 98 25.29 0.10 3.46
N LYS A 99 23.97 -0.06 3.60
CA LYS A 99 23.33 -0.99 4.51
C LYS A 99 22.34 -1.84 3.72
N PHE A 100 22.46 -3.15 3.81
CA PHE A 100 21.59 -4.08 3.10
C PHE A 100 20.46 -4.54 4.02
N ASN A 101 19.29 -4.80 3.44
CA ASN A 101 18.19 -5.41 4.17
C ASN A 101 18.52 -6.88 4.50
N GLU A 102 18.34 -7.31 5.74
CA GLU A 102 18.52 -8.70 6.16
C GLU A 102 17.14 -9.35 6.39
N PRO A 103 16.90 -10.60 5.94
CA PRO A 103 17.86 -11.55 5.37
C PRO A 103 17.96 -11.52 3.83
N THR A 104 17.03 -10.85 3.14
CA THR A 104 16.80 -10.97 1.70
C THR A 104 17.86 -10.32 0.83
N GLY A 105 18.44 -9.19 1.26
CA GLY A 105 19.43 -8.44 0.47
C GLY A 105 18.85 -7.76 -0.78
N ASP A 106 17.52 -7.75 -0.94
CA ASP A 106 16.78 -7.21 -2.10
C ASP A 106 16.76 -5.68 -2.16
N ARG A 107 17.05 -5.03 -1.03
CA ARG A 107 17.09 -3.57 -0.90
C ARG A 107 18.42 -3.13 -0.28
N VAL A 108 18.90 -1.99 -0.75
CA VAL A 108 20.06 -1.30 -0.20
C VAL A 108 19.66 0.10 0.26
N THR A 109 20.03 0.44 1.49
CA THR A 109 19.92 1.77 2.05
C THR A 109 21.28 2.43 2.04
N LEU A 110 21.41 3.52 1.30
CA LEU A 110 22.58 4.37 1.24
C LEU A 110 22.43 5.51 2.25
N ASP A 111 23.18 5.45 3.34
CA ASP A 111 23.32 6.55 4.28
C ASP A 111 24.33 7.55 3.72
N CYS A 112 23.82 8.61 3.10
CA CYS A 112 24.57 9.65 2.44
C CYS A 112 24.84 10.83 3.38
N LYS A 113 26.04 11.41 3.29
CA LYS A 113 26.45 12.60 4.04
C LYS A 113 27.13 13.57 3.07
N ILE A 114 26.53 14.75 2.90
CA ILE A 114 27.10 15.80 2.06
C ILE A 114 28.03 16.68 2.92
N SER A 115 29.31 16.65 2.59
CA SER A 115 30.38 17.31 3.36
C SER A 115 30.67 18.73 2.86
N VAL A 116 30.43 18.99 1.57
CA VAL A 116 30.84 20.24 0.91
C VAL A 116 29.62 21.10 0.61
N LEU A 117 29.66 22.30 1.17
CA LEU A 117 28.93 23.48 0.71
C LEU A 117 29.82 24.68 1.01
N THR A 118 30.26 25.36 -0.03
CA THR A 118 30.74 26.75 0.07
C THR A 118 29.53 27.67 -0.12
N SER A 119 29.64 28.96 0.23
CA SER A 119 28.55 29.92 0.01
C SER A 119 28.13 30.05 -1.47
N GLN A 120 28.95 29.58 -2.41
CA GLN A 120 28.60 29.50 -3.84
C GLN A 120 27.52 28.45 -4.14
N HIS A 121 27.31 27.51 -3.23
CA HIS A 121 26.35 26.41 -3.35
C HIS A 121 25.06 26.68 -2.58
N GLU A 122 24.94 27.84 -1.93
CA GLU A 122 23.70 28.25 -1.28
C GLU A 122 22.60 28.37 -2.34
N ASP A 123 21.41 27.87 -2.02
CA ASP A 123 20.23 27.82 -2.89
C ASP A 123 20.34 27.00 -4.18
N THR A 124 21.44 26.30 -4.42
CA THR A 124 21.54 25.32 -5.52
C THR A 124 20.86 24.00 -5.15
N LEU A 125 20.20 23.39 -6.15
CA LEU A 125 19.61 22.06 -6.04
C LEU A 125 20.57 21.01 -6.59
N PHE A 126 20.70 19.91 -5.86
CA PHE A 126 21.57 18.78 -6.22
C PHE A 126 20.74 17.53 -6.49
N LEU A 127 21.31 16.61 -7.24
CA LEU A 127 20.84 15.23 -7.34
C LEU A 127 21.98 14.31 -6.90
N VAL A 128 21.63 13.20 -6.26
CA VAL A 128 22.58 12.13 -5.97
C VAL A 128 22.49 11.13 -7.11
N LYS A 129 23.58 11.01 -7.87
CA LYS A 129 23.74 9.99 -8.90
C LYS A 129 24.28 8.73 -8.24
N VAL A 130 23.54 7.64 -8.38
CA VAL A 130 23.96 6.32 -7.91
C VAL A 130 24.23 5.44 -9.11
N VAL A 131 25.44 4.90 -9.19
CA VAL A 131 25.84 3.92 -10.20
C VAL A 131 26.08 2.59 -9.50
N ALA A 132 25.28 1.58 -9.83
CA ALA A 132 25.42 0.23 -9.32
C ALA A 132 26.17 -0.63 -10.36
N ASN A 133 27.37 -1.06 -10.00
CA ASN A 133 28.28 -1.86 -10.81
C ASN A 133 28.25 -3.32 -10.36
N VAL A 134 28.13 -4.25 -11.30
CA VAL A 134 28.20 -5.69 -11.02
C VAL A 134 29.62 -6.20 -11.36
N PRO A 135 30.41 -6.70 -10.39
CA PRO A 135 31.84 -7.01 -10.59
C PRO A 135 32.17 -8.05 -11.67
N GLN A 136 31.17 -8.73 -12.22
CA GLN A 136 31.33 -9.82 -13.20
C GLN A 136 30.68 -9.53 -14.55
N THR A 137 29.92 -8.45 -14.66
CA THR A 137 29.21 -8.13 -15.90
C THR A 137 29.53 -6.71 -16.35
N PRO A 138 29.45 -6.41 -17.65
CA PRO A 138 29.62 -5.04 -18.15
C PRO A 138 28.40 -4.15 -17.86
N PHE A 139 27.37 -4.69 -17.19
CA PHE A 139 26.14 -3.97 -16.90
C PHE A 139 26.35 -3.04 -15.70
N HIS A 140 25.92 -1.80 -15.86
CA HIS A 140 25.84 -0.82 -14.80
C HIS A 140 24.45 -0.20 -14.81
N PHE A 141 23.90 0.04 -13.64
CA PHE A 141 22.62 0.71 -13.48
C PHE A 141 22.88 2.10 -12.93
N SER A 142 22.27 3.12 -13.53
CA SER A 142 22.36 4.50 -13.05
C SER A 142 21.00 5.01 -12.64
N LEU A 143 20.92 5.68 -11.49
CA LEU A 143 19.71 6.30 -10.96
C LEU A 143 20.05 7.68 -10.39
N TYR A 144 19.10 8.61 -10.51
CA TYR A 144 19.14 9.91 -9.84
C TYR A 144 18.14 9.93 -8.69
N SER A 145 18.56 10.51 -7.58
CA SER A 145 17.66 10.81 -6.46
C SER A 145 16.69 11.95 -6.80
N GLU A 146 15.73 12.18 -5.92
CA GLU A 146 14.93 13.40 -5.96
C GLU A 146 15.79 14.63 -5.61
N PRO A 147 15.39 15.85 -6.04
CA PRO A 147 16.12 17.09 -5.78
C PRO A 147 16.43 17.32 -4.30
N ILE A 148 17.68 17.67 -4.01
CA ILE A 148 18.17 17.93 -2.65
C ILE A 148 18.61 19.38 -2.52
N LYS A 149 18.05 20.09 -1.54
CA LYS A 149 18.53 21.39 -1.07
C LYS A 149 19.37 21.18 0.18
N VAL A 150 20.62 21.61 0.16
CA VAL A 150 21.53 21.41 1.30
C VAL A 150 21.64 22.70 2.12
N VAL A 151 21.50 22.60 3.45
CA VAL A 151 21.56 23.75 4.37
C VAL A 151 22.69 23.60 5.39
N SER A 152 23.42 24.68 5.66
CA SER A 152 24.63 24.67 6.53
C SER A 152 24.35 24.47 8.02
N LYS A 153 23.13 24.79 8.45
CA LYS A 153 22.66 24.57 9.82
C LYS A 153 21.29 23.91 9.68
N THR A 154 20.94 23.06 10.64
CA THR A 154 19.53 22.93 10.97
C THR A 154 19.09 24.35 11.28
N ILE A 155 18.41 25.01 10.32
CA ILE A 155 17.43 26.01 10.70
C ILE A 155 16.68 25.29 11.80
N GLN A 156 16.64 25.86 13.00
CA GLN A 156 15.75 25.36 14.02
C GLN A 156 14.38 25.52 13.39
N VAL A 157 13.96 24.52 12.60
CA VAL A 157 12.61 24.28 12.16
C VAL A 157 11.97 24.23 13.52
N LYS A 158 11.37 25.36 13.91
CA LYS A 158 10.72 25.54 15.19
C LYS A 158 9.87 24.30 15.26
N LYS A 159 10.33 23.34 16.05
CA LYS A 159 9.76 22.01 16.18
C LYS A 159 8.29 22.34 16.23
N GLN A 160 7.52 22.04 15.17
CA GLN A 160 6.10 22.34 15.19
C GLN A 160 5.68 21.62 16.44
N THR A 161 5.48 22.40 17.50
CA THR A 161 5.25 21.87 18.82
C THR A 161 3.97 21.16 18.54
N LYS A 162 4.00 19.82 18.43
CA LYS A 162 2.79 19.00 18.44
C LYS A 162 2.01 19.63 19.55
N THR A 163 0.99 20.41 19.20
CA THR A 163 0.38 21.35 20.14
C THR A 163 -0.05 20.44 21.24
N ARG A 164 0.66 20.49 22.38
CA ARG A 164 0.50 19.48 23.42
C ARG A 164 -0.98 19.56 23.70
N VAL A 165 -1.71 18.50 23.40
CA VAL A 165 -3.15 18.49 23.55
C VAL A 165 -3.37 18.72 25.05
N THR A 166 -3.68 19.96 25.40
CA THR A 166 -3.91 20.35 26.78
C THR A 166 -5.30 19.86 27.13
N SER A 167 -5.50 19.52 28.39
CA SER A 167 -6.83 19.20 28.92
C SER A 167 -7.87 20.27 28.55
N GLU A 168 -7.44 21.51 28.46
CA GLU A 168 -8.25 22.67 28.05
C GLU A 168 -8.67 22.61 26.57
N SER A 169 -7.76 22.23 25.66
CA SER A 169 -8.10 22.00 24.24
C SER A 169 -9.09 20.85 24.06
N ILE A 170 -8.99 19.80 24.87
CA ILE A 170 -9.92 18.67 24.86
C ILE A 170 -11.30 19.12 25.37
N LEU A 171 -11.34 19.86 26.48
CA LEU A 171 -12.59 20.39 27.05
C LEU A 171 -13.29 21.33 26.07
N GLN A 172 -12.54 22.22 25.41
CA GLN A 172 -13.09 23.14 24.42
C GLN A 172 -13.69 22.38 23.22
N LYS A 173 -13.00 21.36 22.71
CA LYS A 173 -13.52 20.51 21.63
C LYS A 173 -14.72 19.66 22.07
N SER A 174 -14.75 19.20 23.32
CA SER A 174 -15.90 18.48 23.88
C SER A 174 -17.15 19.38 23.94
N GLN A 175 -17.01 20.64 24.35
CA GLN A 175 -18.12 21.59 24.39
C GLN A 175 -18.63 21.93 22.99
N GLU A 176 -17.74 22.05 22.01
CA GLU A 176 -18.09 22.29 20.61
C GLU A 176 -18.89 21.11 20.03
N ILE A 177 -18.50 19.86 20.34
CA ILE A 177 -19.24 18.66 19.94
C ILE A 177 -20.62 18.62 20.59
N GLU A 178 -20.74 18.96 21.86
CA GLU A 178 -22.01 18.98 22.58
C GLU A 178 -22.99 20.01 21.99
N GLN A 179 -22.49 21.20 21.62
CA GLN A 179 -23.30 22.22 20.93
C GLN A 179 -23.78 21.75 19.55
N LEU A 180 -22.90 21.10 18.78
CA LEU A 180 -23.27 20.53 17.47
C LEU A 180 -24.32 19.42 17.63
N GLN A 181 -24.20 18.55 18.62
CA GLN A 181 -25.19 17.51 18.89
C GLN A 181 -26.55 18.09 19.32
N ALA A 182 -26.54 19.16 20.13
CA ALA A 182 -27.77 19.87 20.50
C ALA A 182 -28.46 20.49 19.28
N GLN A 183 -27.68 21.07 18.36
CA GLN A 183 -28.19 21.66 17.13
C GLN A 183 -28.80 20.61 16.19
N VAL A 184 -28.12 19.48 15.98
CA VAL A 184 -28.62 18.37 15.15
C VAL A 184 -29.92 17.80 15.72
N THR A 185 -29.98 17.60 17.05
CA THR A 185 -31.19 17.11 17.75
C THR A 185 -32.37 18.08 17.61
N GLY A 186 -32.10 19.39 17.68
CA GLY A 186 -33.11 20.43 17.46
C GLY A 186 -33.67 20.42 16.03
N VAL A 187 -32.82 20.23 15.02
CA VAL A 187 -33.27 20.12 13.63
C VAL A 187 -34.10 18.85 13.41
N LEU A 188 -33.71 17.74 14.02
CA LEU A 188 -34.45 16.48 13.91
C LEU A 188 -35.88 16.61 14.46
N SER A 189 -36.06 17.26 15.61
CA SER A 189 -37.39 17.44 16.21
C SER A 189 -38.32 18.33 15.38
N MET A 190 -37.78 19.36 14.72
CA MET A 190 -38.55 20.19 13.77
C MET A 190 -39.00 19.40 12.54
N ILE A 191 -38.17 18.49 12.03
CA ILE A 191 -38.53 17.62 10.89
C ILE A 191 -39.65 16.66 11.28
N THR A 192 -39.56 16.04 12.47
CA THR A 192 -40.60 15.11 12.96
C THR A 192 -41.94 15.80 13.18
N GLN A 193 -41.95 17.03 13.73
CA GLN A 193 -43.19 17.76 13.98
C GLN A 193 -43.90 18.21 12.69
N LYS A 194 -43.14 18.42 11.60
CA LYS A 194 -43.69 18.83 10.30
C LYS A 194 -44.35 17.67 9.53
N GLN A 195 -44.10 16.41 9.91
CA GLN A 195 -44.73 15.23 9.29
C GLN A 195 -46.05 14.79 9.95
N THR A 196 -46.40 15.30 11.14
CA THR A 196 -47.66 14.96 11.84
C THR A 196 -48.85 15.83 11.46
N GLY A 197 -48.75 16.61 10.38
CA GLY A 197 -49.70 17.67 10.05
C GLY A 197 -50.54 17.48 8.79
N GLU A 198 -50.84 16.25 8.34
CA GLU A 198 -51.88 16.05 7.31
C GLU A 198 -52.38 14.59 7.27
N ALA A 199 -53.32 14.24 8.13
CA ALA A 199 -54.20 13.10 7.94
C ALA A 199 -55.61 13.45 8.47
N ALA A 200 -56.50 13.76 7.53
CA ALA A 200 -57.92 13.99 7.78
C ALA A 200 -58.64 12.67 8.12
N PRO A 201 -59.74 12.73 8.90
CA PRO A 201 -60.53 11.55 9.25
C PRO A 201 -61.67 11.34 8.24
N THR A 202 -61.79 10.13 7.67
CA THR A 202 -63.07 9.65 7.12
C THR A 202 -63.34 8.20 7.52
N SER A 203 -64.55 8.03 8.03
CA SER A 203 -65.19 6.84 8.57
C SER A 203 -65.67 5.86 7.49
N SER A 204 -65.55 4.54 7.72
CA SER A 204 -66.70 3.60 7.75
C SER A 204 -66.29 2.12 7.90
N ALA A 205 -66.77 1.52 9.01
CA ALA A 205 -67.36 0.19 9.22
C ALA A 205 -66.70 -1.14 8.74
N HIS A 206 -66.92 -2.17 9.59
CA HIS A 206 -66.79 -3.63 9.39
C HIS A 206 -65.35 -4.19 9.59
N ASN A 207 -65.06 -5.25 10.35
CA ASN A 207 -65.87 -6.29 10.97
C ASN A 207 -65.15 -6.90 12.21
N GLN A 208 -65.89 -7.73 12.94
CA GLN A 208 -65.69 -8.26 14.29
C GLN A 208 -64.44 -9.12 14.56
N GLY A 209 -64.10 -9.25 15.85
CA GLY A 209 -63.30 -10.34 16.41
C GLY A 209 -62.41 -9.88 17.57
N LEU A 210 -62.91 -9.78 18.82
CA LEU A 210 -62.72 -10.80 19.87
C LEU A 210 -61.19 -11.09 20.04
N TRP A 211 -60.47 -10.79 21.14
CA TRP A 211 -60.70 -11.10 22.55
C TRP A 211 -59.98 -10.07 23.48
N THR A 212 -60.78 -9.42 24.32
CA THR A 212 -60.63 -9.20 25.78
C THR A 212 -59.26 -9.35 26.48
N SER A 213 -58.87 -8.25 27.14
CA SER A 213 -58.57 -8.15 28.61
C SER A 213 -57.28 -8.80 29.13
N ARG A 214 -56.49 -8.26 30.06
CA ARG A 214 -56.50 -7.06 30.94
C ARG A 214 -55.11 -7.06 31.66
N PRO A 215 -54.78 -6.12 32.56
CA PRO A 215 -53.44 -5.56 32.70
C PRO A 215 -52.83 -5.91 34.06
N THR A 216 -51.94 -5.04 34.57
CA THR A 216 -51.40 -4.90 35.94
C THR A 216 -50.36 -5.95 36.35
N SER A 217 -49.29 -5.63 37.06
CA SER A 217 -48.59 -4.40 37.44
C SER A 217 -47.38 -4.87 38.25
N SER A 218 -46.28 -4.11 38.18
CA SER A 218 -45.30 -3.88 39.26
C SER A 218 -44.46 -5.04 39.84
N SER A 219 -43.18 -4.68 40.02
CA SER A 219 -42.24 -5.07 41.10
C SER A 219 -41.33 -6.30 40.92
N THR A 220 -40.03 -6.00 40.91
CA THR A 220 -38.94 -6.63 41.67
C THR A 220 -38.94 -8.15 41.86
N ALA A 221 -37.93 -8.82 41.26
CA ALA A 221 -36.92 -9.64 41.94
C ALA A 221 -36.23 -10.57 40.91
N ALA A 222 -34.89 -10.67 40.99
CA ALA A 222 -34.13 -11.81 40.46
C ALA A 222 -34.28 -13.03 41.42
N PRO A 223 -33.67 -14.23 41.23
CA PRO A 223 -32.98 -14.86 40.08
C PRO A 223 -33.48 -16.32 39.84
N PHE A 224 -32.72 -17.15 39.09
CA PHE A 224 -32.90 -18.60 38.71
C PHE A 224 -33.67 -18.87 37.41
N GLN A 225 -33.31 -19.81 36.52
CA GLN A 225 -32.10 -20.60 36.19
C GLN A 225 -32.39 -21.34 34.85
N ALA A 226 -31.32 -21.81 34.20
CA ALA A 226 -31.23 -22.87 33.17
C ALA A 226 -31.48 -22.52 31.68
N PRO A 227 -30.99 -23.35 30.73
CA PRO A 227 -29.65 -23.92 30.54
C PRO A 227 -29.04 -23.52 29.15
N PRO A 228 -27.73 -23.69 28.89
CA PRO A 228 -27.14 -23.33 27.60
C PRO A 228 -27.40 -24.41 26.54
N ALA A 229 -28.02 -24.02 25.43
CA ALA A 229 -28.05 -24.78 24.18
C ALA A 229 -26.75 -24.54 23.38
N PRO A 230 -26.29 -25.50 22.57
CA PRO A 230 -24.92 -25.54 22.06
C PRO A 230 -24.64 -24.45 21.02
N ALA A 231 -23.44 -23.90 21.11
CA ALA A 231 -22.92 -22.89 20.19
C ALA A 231 -22.84 -23.45 18.76
N ILE A 232 -23.57 -22.82 17.85
CA ILE A 232 -23.27 -22.86 16.42
C ILE A 232 -22.19 -21.81 16.19
N GLN A 233 -20.95 -22.26 15.97
CA GLN A 233 -19.86 -21.43 15.46
C GLN A 233 -20.24 -20.95 14.05
N GLN A 234 -20.76 -19.74 13.95
CA GLN A 234 -20.78 -19.01 12.69
C GLN A 234 -19.42 -18.34 12.53
N ASN A 235 -18.73 -18.71 11.45
CA ASN A 235 -17.48 -18.11 10.98
C ASN A 235 -17.64 -16.59 10.79
N SER A 236 -17.24 -15.82 11.79
CA SER A 236 -17.33 -14.35 11.84
C SER A 236 -15.98 -13.67 11.58
N GLY A 237 -15.18 -14.19 10.63
CA GLY A 237 -13.90 -13.58 10.25
C GLY A 237 -14.03 -12.26 9.45
N LEU A 238 -15.17 -12.04 8.78
CA LEU A 238 -15.33 -10.96 7.80
C LEU A 238 -16.05 -9.70 8.33
N ALA A 239 -16.83 -9.81 9.40
CA ALA A 239 -17.41 -8.64 10.07
C ALA A 239 -16.31 -7.74 10.66
N THR A 240 -15.18 -8.34 11.06
CA THR A 240 -14.00 -7.64 11.56
C THR A 240 -13.26 -6.84 10.47
N LEU A 241 -13.42 -7.20 9.18
CA LEU A 241 -12.82 -6.45 8.06
C LEU A 241 -13.66 -5.22 7.69
N ALA A 242 -14.99 -5.32 7.73
CA ALA A 242 -15.88 -4.21 7.36
C ALA A 242 -15.96 -3.11 8.43
N SER A 243 -15.80 -3.46 9.71
CA SER A 243 -15.84 -2.48 10.81
C SER A 243 -14.50 -1.74 11.06
N GLY A 244 -13.45 -2.07 10.30
CA GLY A 244 -12.12 -1.45 10.45
C GLY A 244 -11.84 -0.27 9.51
N ALA A 245 -12.74 0.11 8.61
CA ALA A 245 -12.43 1.05 7.50
C ALA A 245 -12.42 2.56 7.89
N LEU A 246 -11.84 2.91 9.04
CA LEU A 246 -11.50 4.29 9.40
C LEU A 246 -10.00 4.35 9.70
N TYR A 247 -9.16 4.29 8.67
CA TYR A 247 -7.71 4.51 8.80
C TYR A 247 -7.24 5.62 7.87
N PRO A 248 -6.59 6.68 8.39
CA PRO A 248 -6.25 7.89 7.64
C PRO A 248 -4.87 7.87 6.95
N ASP A 249 -4.22 6.71 6.77
CA ASP A 249 -2.90 6.63 6.11
C ASP A 249 -2.94 5.73 4.86
N GLU A 250 -2.39 6.25 3.76
CA GLU A 250 -2.42 5.65 2.42
C GLU A 250 -1.58 4.36 2.27
N ASP A 251 -0.71 4.04 3.22
CA ASP A 251 0.08 2.79 3.26
C ASP A 251 -0.76 1.52 3.52
N ASN A 252 -2.07 1.68 3.67
CA ASN A 252 -2.99 0.60 4.02
C ASN A 252 -3.73 0.00 2.82
N PHE A 253 -3.75 0.67 1.66
CA PHE A 253 -4.46 0.17 0.49
C PHE A 253 -3.82 -1.10 -0.06
N ASP A 254 -2.52 -1.09 -0.34
CA ASP A 254 -1.82 -2.26 -0.91
C ASP A 254 -1.88 -3.47 0.02
N ASN A 255 -1.73 -3.26 1.33
CA ASN A 255 -1.86 -4.33 2.33
C ASN A 255 -3.29 -4.88 2.40
N SER A 256 -4.30 -4.01 2.31
CA SER A 256 -5.71 -4.41 2.31
C SER A 256 -6.08 -5.13 1.01
N LEU A 257 -5.56 -4.67 -0.12
CA LEU A 257 -5.73 -5.28 -1.43
C LEU A 257 -5.06 -6.64 -1.48
N GLN A 258 -3.81 -6.77 -1.00
CA GLN A 258 -3.13 -8.06 -0.91
C GLN A 258 -3.92 -9.04 -0.04
N ARG A 259 -4.37 -8.63 1.15
CA ARG A 259 -5.22 -9.48 2.00
C ARG A 259 -6.51 -9.90 1.30
N PHE A 260 -7.15 -8.96 0.60
CA PHE A 260 -8.33 -9.26 -0.20
C PHE A 260 -8.04 -10.31 -1.28
N ILE A 261 -6.96 -10.15 -2.05
CA ILE A 261 -6.56 -11.10 -3.10
C ILE A 261 -6.24 -12.47 -2.49
N THR A 262 -5.51 -12.53 -1.38
CA THR A 262 -5.22 -13.79 -0.68
C THR A 262 -6.50 -14.48 -0.22
N CYS A 263 -7.42 -13.76 0.42
CA CYS A 263 -8.71 -14.33 0.83
C CYS A 263 -9.55 -14.76 -0.38
N TYR A 264 -9.58 -13.96 -1.45
CA TYR A 264 -10.34 -14.28 -2.66
C TYR A 264 -9.84 -15.57 -3.32
N ARG A 265 -8.53 -15.84 -3.31
CA ARG A 265 -7.94 -17.08 -3.83
C ARG A 265 -8.44 -18.33 -3.11
N THR A 266 -8.66 -18.25 -1.80
CA THR A 266 -9.11 -19.39 -0.97
C THR A 266 -10.58 -19.77 -1.15
N LEU A 267 -11.37 -18.94 -1.84
CA LEU A 267 -12.80 -19.21 -2.06
C LEU A 267 -13.00 -20.23 -3.19
N SER A 268 -14.08 -21.02 -3.10
CA SER A 268 -14.52 -21.84 -4.23
C SER A 268 -15.05 -20.97 -5.38
N SER A 269 -15.04 -21.49 -6.62
CA SER A 269 -15.50 -20.73 -7.80
C SER A 269 -16.95 -20.22 -7.66
N SER A 270 -17.83 -20.99 -7.03
CA SER A 270 -19.22 -20.56 -6.75
C SER A 270 -19.28 -19.43 -5.73
N GLU A 271 -18.45 -19.47 -4.68
CA GLU A 271 -18.41 -18.43 -3.66
C GLU A 271 -17.80 -17.13 -4.19
N LYS A 272 -16.80 -17.21 -5.08
CA LYS A 272 -16.20 -16.04 -5.74
C LYS A 272 -17.27 -15.20 -6.43
N VAL A 273 -18.13 -15.83 -7.23
CA VAL A 273 -19.21 -15.15 -7.96
C VAL A 273 -20.17 -14.47 -6.98
N THR A 274 -20.68 -15.20 -6.00
CA THR A 274 -21.62 -14.65 -4.99
C THR A 274 -20.99 -13.50 -4.21
N ARG A 275 -19.71 -13.57 -3.86
CA ARG A 275 -19.02 -12.50 -3.11
C ARG A 275 -18.77 -11.27 -3.95
N VAL A 276 -18.43 -11.43 -5.23
CA VAL A 276 -18.27 -10.32 -6.18
C VAL A 276 -19.62 -9.62 -6.39
N GLU A 277 -20.72 -10.36 -6.50
CA GLU A 277 -22.06 -9.78 -6.61
C GLU A 277 -22.46 -8.98 -5.37
N VAL A 278 -22.19 -9.51 -4.18
CA VAL A 278 -22.42 -8.78 -2.92
C VAL A 278 -21.58 -7.51 -2.86
N LEU A 279 -20.29 -7.59 -3.22
CA LEU A 279 -19.40 -6.42 -3.21
C LEU A 279 -19.86 -5.36 -4.21
N ARG A 280 -20.28 -5.78 -5.41
CA ARG A 280 -20.86 -4.91 -6.44
C ARG A 280 -22.13 -4.20 -5.96
N SER A 281 -22.98 -4.89 -5.19
CA SER A 281 -24.22 -4.33 -4.64
C SER A 281 -24.00 -3.25 -3.57
N GLN A 282 -22.80 -3.20 -2.96
CA GLN A 282 -22.45 -2.22 -1.95
C GLN A 282 -21.85 -0.93 -2.54
N PHE A 283 -21.40 -0.96 -3.79
CA PHE A 283 -20.87 0.21 -4.46
C PHE A 283 -21.97 1.20 -4.84
N SER A 284 -21.63 2.48 -4.81
CA SER A 284 -22.52 3.51 -5.35
C SER A 284 -22.71 3.30 -6.85
N LYS A 285 -23.76 3.90 -7.42
CA LYS A 285 -23.96 3.85 -8.88
C LYS A 285 -22.75 4.44 -9.63
N ALA A 286 -22.18 5.52 -9.12
CA ALA A 286 -21.01 6.18 -9.72
C ALA A 286 -19.76 5.26 -9.72
N ASP A 287 -19.54 4.53 -8.63
CA ASP A 287 -18.40 3.59 -8.54
C ASP A 287 -18.60 2.38 -9.47
N ASN A 288 -19.84 1.90 -9.61
CA ASN A 288 -20.18 0.86 -10.57
C ASN A 288 -19.94 1.31 -12.02
N ASP A 289 -20.34 2.54 -12.37
CA ASP A 289 -20.10 3.11 -13.69
C ASP A 289 -18.58 3.25 -13.97
N LEU A 290 -17.79 3.63 -12.96
CA LEU A 290 -16.32 3.72 -13.06
C LEU A 290 -15.65 2.34 -13.20
N LEU A 291 -16.14 1.35 -12.45
CA LEU A 291 -15.68 -0.04 -12.57
C LEU A 291 -15.99 -0.61 -13.96
N GLU A 292 -17.17 -0.33 -14.51
CA GLU A 292 -17.53 -0.75 -15.87
C GLU A 292 -16.62 -0.11 -16.92
N LEU A 293 -16.30 1.19 -16.79
CA LEU A 293 -15.33 1.87 -17.65
C LEU A 293 -13.94 1.23 -17.58
N PHE A 294 -13.45 0.92 -16.37
CA PHE A 294 -12.16 0.26 -16.18
C PHE A 294 -12.12 -1.13 -16.81
N LEU A 295 -13.17 -1.93 -16.62
CA LEU A 295 -13.28 -3.26 -17.25
C LEU A 295 -13.32 -3.18 -18.78
N ALA A 296 -14.04 -2.19 -19.33
CA ALA A 296 -14.05 -1.94 -20.77
C ALA A 296 -12.65 -1.59 -21.30
N GLN A 297 -11.88 -0.79 -20.56
CA GLN A 297 -10.51 -0.43 -20.90
C GLN A 297 -9.56 -1.63 -20.85
N ILE A 298 -9.68 -2.52 -19.84
CA ILE A 298 -8.94 -3.78 -19.79
C ILE A 298 -9.29 -4.66 -21.00
N GLN A 299 -10.57 -4.81 -21.32
CA GLN A 299 -10.99 -5.61 -22.48
C GLN A 299 -10.49 -5.04 -23.80
N GLN A 300 -10.43 -3.71 -23.92
CA GLN A 300 -9.81 -3.05 -25.07
C GLN A 300 -8.30 -3.32 -25.12
N TYR A 301 -7.59 -3.17 -24.01
CA TYR A 301 -6.18 -3.46 -23.90
C TYR A 301 -5.87 -4.92 -24.30
N ILE A 302 -6.63 -5.88 -23.76
CA ILE A 302 -6.50 -7.30 -24.12
C ILE A 302 -6.74 -7.48 -25.61
N ARG A 303 -7.77 -6.86 -26.21
CA ARG A 303 -8.02 -6.98 -27.66
C ARG A 303 -6.86 -6.44 -28.50
N GLU A 304 -6.34 -5.27 -28.15
CA GLU A 304 -5.23 -4.61 -28.85
C GLU A 304 -3.92 -5.38 -28.71
N HIS A 305 -3.71 -6.07 -27.59
CA HIS A 305 -2.45 -6.75 -27.26
C HIS A 305 -2.55 -8.29 -27.34
N SER A 306 -3.72 -8.84 -27.64
CA SER A 306 -3.91 -10.26 -27.94
C SER A 306 -3.49 -10.55 -29.38
N CYS A 307 -2.58 -11.50 -29.59
CA CYS A 307 -2.24 -11.90 -30.95
C CYS A 307 -3.44 -12.59 -31.60
N SER A 308 -3.84 -12.12 -32.78
CA SER A 308 -4.90 -12.75 -33.59
C SER A 308 -4.41 -13.99 -34.37
N CYS A 309 -3.15 -14.38 -34.17
CA CYS A 309 -2.52 -15.47 -34.88
C CYS A 309 -3.05 -16.83 -34.39
N ARG A 310 -3.51 -17.69 -35.32
CA ARG A 310 -3.88 -19.09 -35.04
C ARG A 310 -3.06 -20.04 -35.92
N PRO A 311 -2.24 -20.94 -35.33
CA PRO A 311 -1.86 -21.01 -33.91
C PRO A 311 -0.94 -19.85 -33.51
N CYS A 312 -1.07 -19.34 -32.29
CA CYS A 312 -0.19 -18.26 -31.83
C CYS A 312 1.18 -18.87 -31.44
N PRO A 313 2.30 -18.45 -32.05
CA PRO A 313 3.61 -19.04 -31.77
C PRO A 313 4.09 -18.80 -30.32
N TYR A 314 3.43 -17.89 -29.59
CA TYR A 314 3.70 -17.60 -28.17
C TYR A 314 2.75 -18.31 -27.21
N GLU A 315 1.70 -18.97 -27.72
CA GLU A 315 0.72 -19.73 -26.92
C GLU A 315 1.37 -20.80 -26.01
N PRO A 316 2.40 -21.56 -26.45
CA PRO A 316 3.08 -22.52 -25.57
C PRO A 316 3.78 -21.85 -24.38
N GLN A 317 4.34 -20.65 -24.57
CA GLN A 317 5.07 -19.93 -23.52
C GLN A 317 4.14 -19.38 -22.44
N THR A 318 2.91 -19.00 -22.82
CA THR A 318 1.88 -18.61 -21.86
C THR A 318 1.26 -19.82 -21.16
N GLN A 319 1.05 -20.94 -21.87
CA GLN A 319 0.47 -22.16 -21.30
C GLN A 319 1.39 -22.77 -20.24
N ASP A 320 2.69 -22.86 -20.52
CA ASP A 320 3.69 -23.35 -19.56
C ASP A 320 3.73 -22.49 -18.29
N ARG A 321 3.48 -21.17 -18.40
CA ARG A 321 3.45 -20.26 -17.26
C ARG A 321 2.20 -20.44 -16.40
N TYR A 322 1.02 -20.63 -17.02
CA TYR A 322 -0.21 -20.93 -16.30
C TYR A 322 -0.19 -22.33 -15.66
N ASP A 323 0.38 -23.33 -16.34
CA ASP A 323 0.50 -24.68 -15.79
C ASP A 323 1.50 -24.73 -14.63
N LEU A 324 2.60 -23.96 -14.68
CA LEU A 324 3.53 -23.84 -13.55
C LEU A 324 2.86 -23.17 -12.33
N GLU A 325 2.08 -22.12 -12.57
CA GLU A 325 1.35 -21.40 -11.51
C GLU A 325 0.23 -22.29 -10.92
N TYR A 326 -0.45 -23.08 -11.75
CA TYR A 326 -1.47 -24.05 -11.32
C TYR A 326 -0.89 -25.28 -10.60
N MET A 327 0.33 -25.72 -10.96
CA MET A 327 1.05 -26.78 -10.24
C MET A 327 1.60 -26.30 -8.88
N LEU A 328 2.05 -25.05 -8.79
CA LEU A 328 2.49 -24.45 -7.53
C LEU A 328 1.32 -24.23 -6.56
N ASP A 329 0.14 -23.86 -7.08
CA ASP A 329 -1.06 -23.66 -6.26
C ASP A 329 -1.72 -24.97 -5.81
N ASN A 330 -1.65 -26.06 -6.60
CA ASN A 330 -2.25 -27.35 -6.22
C ASN A 330 -1.28 -28.35 -5.58
N GLY A 331 0.02 -28.09 -5.61
CA GLY A 331 1.06 -29.01 -5.14
C GLY A 331 1.32 -29.00 -3.63
N LEU A 332 0.80 -28.02 -2.88
CA LEU A 332 1.10 -27.86 -1.45
C LEU A 332 0.21 -28.68 -0.50
N ASP A 333 -0.93 -29.19 -0.97
CA ASP A 333 -1.87 -29.93 -0.09
C ASP A 333 -1.66 -31.46 -0.06
N GLN A 334 -0.92 -32.05 -1.01
CA GLN A 334 -0.73 -33.52 -1.06
C GLN A 334 0.55 -34.03 -0.36
N SER A 335 1.38 -33.15 0.19
CA SER A 335 2.69 -33.53 0.74
C SER A 335 2.71 -33.75 2.27
N LEU A 336 1.66 -33.42 3.02
CA LEU A 336 1.69 -33.49 4.48
C LEU A 336 1.10 -34.77 5.08
N ASP A 337 0.22 -35.48 4.35
CA ASP A 337 -0.41 -36.71 4.87
C ASP A 337 0.47 -37.97 4.70
N SER A 338 1.51 -37.93 3.86
CA SER A 338 2.40 -39.08 3.64
C SER A 338 3.58 -39.16 4.63
N LEU A 339 3.77 -38.16 5.50
CA LEU A 339 4.86 -38.11 6.48
C LEU A 339 4.49 -38.66 7.87
N PHE A 340 3.22 -39.04 8.11
CA PHE A 340 2.76 -39.58 9.40
C PHE A 340 2.30 -41.05 9.39
N ALA A 341 2.42 -41.76 8.27
CA ALA A 341 2.17 -43.20 8.23
C ALA A 341 3.40 -43.98 8.74
N SER A 342 3.40 -44.34 10.03
CA SER A 342 4.38 -45.26 10.62
C SER A 342 4.14 -46.69 10.12
N PRO A 343 5.18 -47.45 9.73
CA PRO A 343 5.01 -48.86 9.35
C PRO A 343 5.01 -49.78 10.59
N PRO A 344 4.34 -50.94 10.54
CA PRO A 344 4.46 -52.01 11.53
C PRO A 344 5.77 -52.81 11.42
#